data_AF-A0A7V8T004-F1
#
_entry.id   AF-A0A7V8T004-F1
#
_cell.length_a   1.000
_cell.length_b   1.000
_cell.length_c   1.000
_cell.angle_alpha   90.00
_cell.angle_beta   90.00
_cell.angle_gamma   90.00
#
_symmetry.space_group_name_H-M   'P 1'
#
loop_
_entity.id
_entity.type
_entity.pdbx_description
1 polymer ?
#
loop_
_entity_poly.entity_id
_entity_poly.type
_entity_poly.pdbx_seq_one_letter_code
_entity_poly.pdbx_strand_id
1 'polypeptide(L)'
;MRKFASFDKDTLFVPGHGQLCGQDGIASIREVFDDIAGQAEKMYKAGVPAEEAQHRYVVPDKFKKFPIFSWGFTIGPAITKLYSEWQAGKS
;
A
#
# COMPACT_ATOMS: atom_id res chain seq x y z
N MET A 1 -17.28 -11.97 3.72
CA MET A 1 -17.20 -10.50 3.79
C MET A 1 -17.58 -9.90 2.43
N ARG A 2 -18.33 -8.80 2.41
CA ARG A 2 -18.58 -8.04 1.16
C ARG A 2 -17.34 -7.22 0.81
N LYS A 3 -17.05 -7.08 -0.50
CA LYS A 3 -15.97 -6.21 -1.00
C LYS A 3 -16.48 -4.76 -1.10
N PHE A 4 -15.61 -3.77 -0.93
CA PHE A 4 -15.99 -2.35 -1.09
C PHE A 4 -16.66 -2.06 -2.44
N ALA A 5 -16.19 -2.68 -3.52
CA ALA A 5 -16.76 -2.54 -4.87
C ALA A 5 -18.21 -3.05 -5.02
N SER A 6 -18.75 -3.77 -4.02
CA SER A 6 -20.14 -4.26 -4.06
C SER A 6 -21.17 -3.29 -3.46
N PHE A 7 -20.73 -2.17 -2.90
CA PHE A 7 -21.61 -1.11 -2.37
C PHE A 7 -21.95 -0.09 -3.45
N ASP A 8 -23.09 0.59 -3.30
CA ASP A 8 -23.54 1.63 -4.22
C ASP A 8 -22.54 2.80 -4.30
N LYS A 9 -22.51 3.50 -5.44
CA LYS A 9 -21.61 4.64 -5.68
C LYS A 9 -21.79 5.79 -4.68
N ASP A 10 -23.00 5.96 -4.13
CA ASP A 10 -23.34 7.01 -3.17
C ASP A 10 -23.13 6.55 -1.71
N THR A 11 -22.60 5.34 -1.50
CA THR A 11 -22.24 4.84 -0.17
C THR A 11 -21.03 5.59 0.38
N LEU A 12 -21.16 6.11 1.61
CA LEU A 12 -20.06 6.67 2.37
C LEU A 12 -19.52 5.62 3.37
N PHE A 13 -18.20 5.45 3.39
CA PHE A 13 -17.48 4.60 4.33
C PHE A 13 -16.95 5.44 5.49
N VAL A 14 -17.19 4.97 6.72
CA VAL A 14 -16.73 5.61 7.95
C VAL A 14 -15.58 4.77 8.52
N PRO A 15 -14.32 5.21 8.41
CA PRO A 15 -13.19 4.47 8.97
C PRO A 15 -13.06 4.74 10.47
N GLY A 16 -12.38 3.84 11.18
CA GLY A 16 -12.02 4.07 12.59
C GLY A 16 -11.05 5.24 12.78
N HIS A 17 -10.19 5.50 11.78
CA HIS A 17 -9.30 6.66 11.69
C HIS A 17 -9.21 7.15 10.24
N GLY A 18 -9.14 8.46 10.03
CA GLY A 18 -9.03 9.07 8.71
C GLY A 18 -10.33 9.76 8.25
N GLN A 19 -10.38 10.15 6.99
CA GLN A 19 -11.51 10.88 6.42
C GLN A 19 -12.62 9.93 5.95
N LEU A 20 -13.88 10.38 6.03
CA LEU A 20 -14.97 9.72 5.34
C LEU A 20 -14.69 9.74 3.84
N CYS A 21 -15.00 8.64 3.16
CA CYS A 21 -14.84 8.57 1.72
C CYS A 21 -15.87 7.65 1.06
N GLY A 22 -16.13 7.89 -0.22
CA GLY A 22 -16.87 6.95 -1.09
C GLY A 22 -15.92 6.01 -1.84
N GLN A 23 -16.41 5.43 -2.94
CA GLN A 23 -15.63 4.50 -3.77
C GLN A 23 -14.29 5.09 -4.25
N ASP A 24 -14.26 6.37 -4.62
CA ASP A 24 -13.04 7.03 -5.12
C ASP A 24 -11.93 7.11 -4.05
N GLY A 25 -12.30 7.32 -2.79
CA GLY A 25 -11.32 7.30 -1.70
C GLY A 25 -10.79 5.90 -1.43
N ILE A 26 -11.65 4.87 -1.51
CA ILE A 26 -11.21 3.48 -1.44
C ILE A 26 -10.25 3.14 -2.59
N ALA A 27 -10.56 3.57 -3.81
CA ALA A 27 -9.68 3.38 -4.96
C ALA A 27 -8.33 4.07 -4.75
N SER A 28 -8.34 5.33 -4.31
CA SER A 28 -7.13 6.11 -4.03
C SER A 28 -6.25 5.48 -2.93
N ILE A 29 -6.87 4.90 -1.90
CA ILE A 29 -6.15 4.17 -0.84
C ILE A 29 -5.57 2.86 -1.38
N ARG A 30 -6.31 2.13 -2.23
CA ARG A 30 -5.81 0.91 -2.87
C ARG A 30 -4.57 1.16 -3.73
N GLU A 31 -4.55 2.28 -4.46
CA GLU A 31 -3.39 2.65 -5.27
C GLU A 31 -2.10 2.80 -4.46
N VAL A 32 -2.18 3.17 -3.17
CA VAL A 32 -1.00 3.23 -2.30
C VAL A 32 -0.41 1.83 -2.10
N PHE A 33 -1.26 0.83 -1.87
CA PHE A 33 -0.81 -0.55 -1.72
C PHE A 33 -0.25 -1.11 -3.03
N ASP A 34 -0.89 -0.80 -4.14
CA ASP A 34 -0.43 -1.23 -5.48
C ASP A 34 0.93 -0.60 -5.82
N ASP A 35 1.16 0.67 -5.47
CA ASP A 35 2.43 1.37 -5.68
C ASP A 35 3.57 0.78 -4.82
N ILE A 36 3.30 0.54 -3.52
CA ILE A 36 4.25 -0.14 -2.62
C ILE A 36 4.59 -1.54 -3.16
N ALA A 37 3.58 -2.31 -3.58
CA ALA A 37 3.79 -3.64 -4.13
C ALA A 37 4.60 -3.62 -5.43
N GLY A 38 4.28 -2.71 -6.35
CA GLY A 38 5.00 -2.56 -7.61
C GLY A 38 6.46 -2.15 -7.41
N GLN A 39 6.74 -1.22 -6.50
CA GLN A 39 8.11 -0.83 -6.19
C GLN A 39 8.89 -1.96 -5.51
N ALA A 40 8.27 -2.65 -4.55
CA ALA A 40 8.86 -3.80 -3.88
C ALA A 40 9.18 -4.92 -4.89
N GLU A 41 8.25 -5.23 -5.80
CA GLU A 41 8.43 -6.29 -6.79
C GLU A 41 9.59 -5.98 -7.75
N LYS A 42 9.69 -4.72 -8.21
CA LYS A 42 10.80 -4.27 -9.06
C LYS A 42 12.15 -4.48 -8.38
N MET A 43 12.26 -4.10 -7.10
CA MET A 43 13.49 -4.25 -6.32
C MET A 43 13.80 -5.73 -6.06
N TYR A 44 12.78 -6.53 -5.73
CA TYR A 44 12.91 -7.96 -5.49
C TYR A 44 13.42 -8.71 -6.72
N LYS A 45 12.84 -8.43 -7.90
CA LYS A 45 13.29 -9.01 -9.18
C LYS A 45 14.71 -8.59 -9.55
N ALA A 46 15.15 -7.40 -9.11
CA ALA A 46 16.53 -6.93 -9.27
C ALA A 46 17.52 -7.50 -8.23
N GLY A 47 17.06 -8.36 -7.30
CA GLY A 47 17.90 -8.96 -6.26
C GLY A 47 18.27 -8.02 -5.12
N VAL A 48 17.63 -6.85 -5.01
CA VAL A 48 17.89 -5.88 -3.95
C VAL A 48 17.35 -6.43 -2.62
N PRO A 49 18.14 -6.46 -1.53
CA PRO A 49 17.68 -6.90 -0.21
C PRO A 49 16.49 -6.10 0.32
N ALA A 50 15.66 -6.71 1.16
CA ALA A 50 14.43 -6.09 1.66
C ALA A 50 14.71 -4.79 2.43
N GLU A 51 15.73 -4.77 3.29
CA GLU A 51 16.14 -3.58 4.06
C GLU A 51 16.47 -2.40 3.14
N GLU A 52 17.29 -2.65 2.12
CA GLU A 52 17.66 -1.63 1.13
C GLU A 52 16.45 -1.16 0.30
N ALA A 53 15.54 -2.07 -0.06
CA ALA A 53 14.31 -1.72 -0.76
C ALA A 53 13.39 -0.79 0.06
N GLN A 54 13.33 -0.97 1.39
CA GLN A 54 12.60 -0.09 2.29
C GLN A 54 13.16 1.33 2.28
N HIS A 55 14.49 1.47 2.38
CA HIS A 55 15.15 2.77 2.35
C HIS A 55 15.05 3.49 1.00
N ARG A 56 14.86 2.74 -0.09
CA ARG A 56 14.73 3.28 -1.45
C ARG A 56 13.31 3.65 -1.85
N TYR A 57 12.31 3.34 -1.03
CA TYR A 57 10.94 3.75 -1.31
C TYR A 57 10.80 5.26 -1.15
N VAL A 58 10.21 5.91 -2.16
CA VAL A 58 9.92 7.35 -2.14
C VAL A 58 8.44 7.51 -2.37
N VAL A 59 7.73 8.09 -1.40
CA VAL A 59 6.29 8.34 -1.52
C VAL A 59 6.01 9.25 -2.72
N PRO A 60 5.25 8.79 -3.74
CA PRO A 60 4.85 9.61 -4.86
C PRO A 60 4.10 10.88 -4.44
N ASP A 61 4.26 11.97 -5.21
CA ASP A 61 3.65 13.28 -4.90
C ASP A 61 2.12 13.21 -4.74
N LYS A 62 1.46 12.35 -5.52
CA LYS A 62 0.01 12.14 -5.44
C LYS A 62 -0.46 11.65 -4.07
N PHE A 63 0.40 11.00 -3.29
CA PHE A 63 0.08 10.46 -1.97
C PHE A 63 0.61 11.33 -0.82
N LYS A 64 1.50 12.29 -1.07
CA LYS A 64 2.10 13.13 -0.01
C LYS A 64 1.07 13.92 0.81
N LYS A 65 -0.12 14.17 0.25
CA LYS A 65 -1.21 14.87 0.93
C LYS A 65 -2.08 13.97 1.80
N PHE A 66 -1.88 12.64 1.76
CA PHE A 66 -2.64 11.75 2.63
C PHE A 66 -2.21 11.98 4.07
N PRO A 67 -3.16 12.03 5.03
CA PRO A 67 -2.86 12.25 6.44
C PRO A 67 -2.31 10.97 7.10
N ILE A 68 -1.26 10.39 6.51
CA ILE A 68 -0.57 9.21 7.02
C ILE A 68 0.48 9.68 8.01
N PHE A 69 0.22 9.40 9.29
CA PHE A 69 1.01 9.84 10.43
C PHE A 69 2.49 9.46 10.31
N SER A 70 2.79 8.27 9.77
CA SER A 70 4.16 7.85 9.49
C SER A 70 4.23 6.87 8.33
N TRP A 71 4.71 7.36 7.21
CA TRP A 71 5.05 6.55 6.05
C TRP A 71 6.16 5.53 6.38
N GLY A 72 7.19 5.95 7.12
CA GLY A 72 8.29 5.07 7.53
C GLY A 72 7.84 3.87 8.36
N PHE A 73 6.84 4.06 9.25
CA PHE A 73 6.29 2.98 10.07
C PHE A 73 5.48 1.95 9.26
N THR A 74 4.89 2.35 8.13
CA THR A 74 3.93 1.52 7.38
C THR A 74 4.56 0.86 6.16
N ILE A 75 5.44 1.55 5.44
CA ILE A 75 6.06 1.06 4.20
C ILE A 75 7.07 -0.05 4.50
N GLY A 76 7.93 0.15 5.51
CA GLY A 76 8.99 -0.80 5.85
C GLY A 76 8.48 -2.22 6.09
N PRO A 77 7.52 -2.40 7.02
CA PRO A 77 6.88 -3.69 7.26
C PRO A 77 6.11 -4.24 6.05
N ALA A 78 5.47 -3.39 5.25
CA ALA A 78 4.73 -3.84 4.06
C ALA A 78 5.67 -4.46 3.01
N ILE A 79 6.80 -3.80 2.71
CA ILE A 79 7.82 -4.32 1.81
C ILE A 79 8.44 -5.61 2.36
N THR A 80 8.78 -5.63 3.64
CA THR A 80 9.32 -6.83 4.31
C THR A 80 8.40 -8.03 4.13
N LYS A 81 7.10 -7.83 4.39
CA LYS A 81 6.09 -8.89 4.26
C LYS A 81 6.01 -9.43 2.83
N LEU A 82 5.92 -8.55 1.82
CA LEU A 82 5.87 -8.94 0.41
C LEU A 82 7.08 -9.78 0.01
N TYR A 83 8.28 -9.36 0.45
CA TYR A 83 9.51 -10.11 0.22
C TYR A 83 9.46 -11.52 0.84
N SER A 84 9.01 -11.63 2.09
CA SER A 84 8.87 -12.94 2.75
C SER A 84 7.88 -13.85 2.02
N GLU A 85 6.74 -13.31 1.56
CA GLU A 85 5.75 -14.06 0.79
C GLU A 85 6.33 -14.57 -0.55
N TRP A 86 7.06 -13.73 -1.28
CA TRP A 86 7.69 -14.14 -2.54
C TRP A 86 8.85 -15.12 -2.35
N GLN A 87 9.58 -15.04 -1.24
CA GLN A 87 10.60 -16.04 -0.87
C GLN A 87 9.96 -17.38 -0.54
N ALA A 88 8.88 -17.40 0.26
CA ALA A 88 8.16 -18.61 0.62
C ALA A 88 7.44 -19.26 -0.58
N GLY A 89 7.06 -18.47 -1.59
CA GLY A 89 6.48 -18.99 -2.83
C GLY A 89 7.51 -19.53 -3.84
N LYS A 90 8.82 -19.40 -3.58
CA LYS A 90 9.90 -19.96 -4.41
C LYS A 90 10.43 -21.31 -3.92
N SER A 91 9.94 -21.80 -2.77
CA SER A 91 10.23 -23.14 -2.21
C SER A 91 9.28 -24.21 -2.72
#